data_AF-E3LYF0-F1
#
_entry.id   AF-E3LYF0-F1
#
_cell.length_a   1.000
_cell.length_b   1.000
_cell.length_c   1.000
_cell.angle_alpha   90.00
_cell.angle_beta   90.00
_cell.angle_gamma   90.00
#
_symmetry.space_group_name_H-M   'P 1'
#
loop_
_entity.id
_entity.type
_entity.pdbx_description
1 polymer ?
#
loop_
_entity_poly.entity_id
_entity_poly.type
_entity_poly.pdbx_seq_one_letter_code
_entity_poly.pdbx_strand_id
1 'polypeptide(L)'
;MSLRNQKGGLPTVNDPVFNDYSPPAHIPFSGAKLNTNNNNNNGSNNKKNHQNLKSGKSKYCTPKRDNNRSPGGTPVNNHNAMRPFQLVSPLPFAMNSVPIRGIRNDEGVVKYPLLLCSQEGTLMISMAAGVIVELCLDRSFRVVCNTDFMAYVNSNGSVSSILHKYAKIVHGKEHVHCKFVNSNDRVAVLGPEGILFSMDSLSEAYLLSGANESGPSAIALEKPEFPIQNMDYTIQQMYGESDIGVDVRDADKKKMVMVFQNMEKCKTVMQKAQYEKYADGTLVVHINGMLLKSNSQTGDVTIEAKPIKLSVNPINLTAQLRSTHIDMAIQDKDKCYVKRGDKRIHTSRSGMVVSDGTCTISMDQLGRILACS
;
A
#
# COMPACT_ATOMS: atom_id res chain seq x y z
N MET A 1 75.58 4.68 9.38
CA MET A 1 75.38 5.96 8.65
C MET A 1 74.39 5.72 7.52
N SER A 2 73.44 6.65 7.40
CA SER A 2 72.55 6.94 6.27
C SER A 2 71.34 6.03 5.98
N LEU A 3 70.18 6.64 6.26
CA LEU A 3 68.82 6.27 5.92
C LEU A 3 68.52 6.52 4.43
N ARG A 4 67.67 5.68 3.82
CA ARG A 4 66.89 6.03 2.62
C ARG A 4 65.40 5.99 2.94
N ASN A 5 64.72 7.10 2.63
CA ASN A 5 63.29 7.31 2.71
C ASN A 5 62.52 6.41 1.73
N GLN A 6 61.47 5.73 2.21
CA GLN A 6 60.30 5.36 1.41
C GLN A 6 59.04 5.78 2.16
N LYS A 7 58.26 6.66 1.53
CA LYS A 7 56.90 7.05 1.95
C LYS A 7 55.96 5.89 1.63
N GLY A 8 55.23 5.41 2.65
CA GLY A 8 54.13 4.47 2.48
C GLY A 8 52.88 5.17 1.96
N GLY A 9 52.36 4.69 0.82
CA GLY A 9 50.98 4.90 0.40
C GLY A 9 50.15 3.68 0.82
N LEU A 10 49.04 3.90 1.51
CA LEU A 10 48.03 2.90 1.82
C LEU A 10 47.23 2.52 0.56
N PRO A 11 46.77 1.26 0.42
CA PRO A 11 45.96 0.84 -0.71
C PRO A 11 44.54 1.44 -0.64
N THR A 12 44.12 2.04 -1.74
CA THR A 12 42.71 2.36 -2.04
C THR A 12 41.94 1.07 -2.33
N VAL A 13 41.00 0.73 -1.46
CA VAL A 13 39.97 -0.29 -1.72
C VAL A 13 38.82 0.38 -2.46
N ASN A 14 38.61 0.00 -3.71
CA ASN A 14 37.40 0.33 -4.46
C ASN A 14 36.34 -0.74 -4.15
N ASP A 15 35.39 -0.44 -3.27
CA ASP A 15 34.17 -1.24 -3.09
C ASP A 15 33.00 -0.58 -3.86
N PRO A 16 32.44 -1.21 -4.91
CA PRO A 16 31.36 -0.63 -5.70
C PRO A 16 29.95 -0.97 -5.18
N VAL A 17 29.76 -1.35 -3.92
CA VAL A 17 28.51 -1.99 -3.46
C VAL A 17 27.41 -1.02 -2.96
N PHE A 18 27.66 0.29 -2.90
CA PHE A 18 26.73 1.24 -2.25
C PHE A 18 26.15 2.38 -3.12
N ASN A 19 26.43 2.43 -4.42
CA ASN A 19 25.96 3.54 -5.28
C ASN A 19 24.59 3.33 -5.97
N ASP A 20 23.94 2.18 -5.79
CA ASP A 20 22.69 1.84 -6.50
C ASP A 20 21.39 2.31 -5.81
N TYR A 21 21.47 3.13 -4.75
CA TYR A 21 20.31 3.66 -4.03
C TYR A 21 19.90 5.08 -4.45
N SER A 22 20.37 5.58 -5.59
CA SER A 22 19.87 6.84 -6.13
C SER A 22 18.49 6.62 -6.76
N PRO A 23 17.49 7.50 -6.52
CA PRO A 23 16.24 7.45 -7.27
C PRO A 23 16.54 7.59 -8.78
N PRO A 24 15.77 6.95 -9.66
CA PRO A 24 15.98 7.05 -11.11
C PRO A 24 15.93 8.52 -11.54
N ALA A 25 16.74 8.84 -12.55
CA ALA A 25 16.89 10.20 -13.07
C ALA A 25 15.52 10.80 -13.43
N HIS A 26 15.32 12.07 -13.02
CA HIS A 26 14.16 12.87 -13.40
C HIS A 26 14.02 12.94 -14.92
N ILE A 27 12.82 12.68 -15.43
CA ILE A 27 12.46 12.91 -16.83
C ILE A 27 12.41 14.43 -17.07
N PRO A 28 13.23 15.01 -17.96
CA PRO A 28 13.11 16.42 -18.31
C PRO A 28 11.95 16.61 -19.31
N PHE A 29 10.87 17.25 -18.86
CA PHE A 29 9.81 17.73 -19.76
C PHE A 29 10.26 19.03 -20.44
N SER A 30 10.70 18.95 -21.70
CA SER A 30 10.83 20.13 -22.57
C SER A 30 9.89 19.99 -23.76
N GLY A 31 8.72 20.61 -23.66
CA GLY A 31 7.70 20.63 -24.71
C GLY A 31 8.12 21.58 -25.85
N ALA A 32 8.49 21.01 -27.00
CA ALA A 32 8.60 21.76 -28.24
C ALA A 32 7.19 22.03 -28.81
N LYS A 33 6.80 23.29 -28.88
CA LYS A 33 5.59 23.76 -29.55
C LYS A 33 5.75 23.57 -31.07
N LEU A 34 4.91 22.75 -31.67
CA LEU A 34 4.64 22.81 -33.10
C LEU A 34 3.20 23.30 -33.33
N ASN A 35 3.16 24.32 -34.17
CA ASN A 35 2.04 25.18 -34.49
C ASN A 35 1.37 24.61 -35.74
N THR A 36 0.06 24.32 -35.70
CA THR A 36 -0.68 24.10 -36.96
C THR A 36 -2.11 24.58 -36.88
N ASN A 37 -2.36 25.54 -37.77
CA ASN A 37 -3.64 26.15 -38.12
C ASN A 37 -4.58 25.21 -38.88
N ASN A 38 -5.86 25.55 -38.77
CA ASN A 38 -6.90 25.58 -39.80
C ASN A 38 -7.82 24.37 -40.09
N ASN A 39 -9.10 24.69 -39.85
CA ASN A 39 -10.25 24.68 -40.77
C ASN A 39 -11.14 23.43 -40.89
N ASN A 40 -12.41 23.66 -40.51
CA ASN A 40 -13.68 23.35 -41.21
C ASN A 40 -13.94 21.87 -41.57
N ASN A 41 -15.13 21.28 -41.39
CA ASN A 41 -16.47 21.79 -41.69
C ASN A 41 -17.56 20.83 -41.12
N ASN A 42 -18.72 21.41 -40.79
CA ASN A 42 -20.12 20.91 -40.86
C ASN A 42 -20.44 19.41 -41.08
N GLY A 43 -21.42 18.91 -40.32
CA GLY A 43 -22.22 17.74 -40.69
C GLY A 43 -23.33 17.40 -39.68
N SER A 44 -24.58 17.53 -40.10
CA SER A 44 -25.83 17.56 -39.33
C SER A 44 -26.52 16.21 -39.07
N ASN A 45 -27.42 16.21 -38.07
CA ASN A 45 -28.71 15.49 -37.97
C ASN A 45 -28.75 13.94 -37.85
N ASN A 46 -29.34 13.41 -36.78
CA ASN A 46 -30.74 12.92 -36.83
C ASN A 46 -31.33 12.44 -35.48
N LYS A 47 -32.65 12.62 -35.38
CA LYS A 47 -33.58 12.28 -34.28
C LYS A 47 -34.04 10.81 -34.29
N LYS A 48 -34.56 10.38 -33.12
CA LYS A 48 -35.79 9.57 -32.82
C LYS A 48 -35.49 8.42 -31.84
N ASN A 49 -35.95 8.49 -30.59
CA ASN A 49 -37.27 8.06 -30.05
C ASN A 49 -37.54 6.55 -30.16
N HIS A 50 -37.61 5.87 -29.00
CA HIS A 50 -38.79 5.07 -28.62
C HIS A 50 -38.82 4.72 -27.12
N GLN A 51 -39.97 4.99 -26.51
CA GLN A 51 -40.53 4.42 -25.27
C GLN A 51 -40.81 2.90 -25.49
N ASN A 52 -41.08 1.99 -24.55
CA ASN A 52 -41.96 2.04 -23.38
C ASN A 52 -42.02 0.64 -22.68
N LEU A 53 -42.71 0.57 -21.51
CA LEU A 53 -43.30 -0.61 -20.79
C LEU A 53 -42.41 -1.29 -19.72
N LYS A 54 -42.68 -1.21 -18.39
CA LYS A 54 -43.78 -1.79 -17.55
C LYS A 54 -43.83 -3.33 -17.68
N SER A 55 -43.97 -4.18 -16.67
CA SER A 55 -44.41 -4.13 -15.26
C SER A 55 -44.27 -5.55 -14.66
N GLY A 56 -44.20 -5.70 -13.33
CA GLY A 56 -44.50 -7.01 -12.71
C GLY A 56 -44.11 -7.14 -11.23
N LYS A 57 -45.11 -7.03 -10.34
CA LYS A 57 -45.03 -7.26 -8.88
C LYS A 57 -45.12 -8.76 -8.58
N SER A 58 -44.53 -9.23 -7.47
CA SER A 58 -45.22 -10.12 -6.52
C SER A 58 -44.48 -10.26 -5.19
N LYS A 59 -45.25 -10.10 -4.10
CA LYS A 59 -44.90 -10.29 -2.68
C LYS A 59 -45.36 -11.68 -2.26
N TYR A 60 -44.66 -12.35 -1.33
CA TYR A 60 -45.34 -13.19 -0.33
C TYR A 60 -44.58 -13.21 1.01
N CYS A 61 -45.38 -13.06 2.07
CA CYS A 61 -45.05 -13.05 3.49
C CYS A 61 -44.88 -14.47 4.06
N THR A 62 -44.18 -14.52 5.19
CA THR A 62 -44.16 -15.58 6.22
C THR A 62 -45.53 -15.79 6.89
N PRO A 63 -45.70 -16.91 7.62
CA PRO A 63 -45.85 -16.77 9.07
C PRO A 63 -45.19 -17.86 9.94
N LYS A 64 -45.07 -17.49 11.22
CA LYS A 64 -44.45 -18.11 12.41
C LYS A 64 -45.05 -19.46 12.85
N ARG A 65 -44.30 -20.21 13.67
CA ARG A 65 -44.85 -20.86 14.88
C ARG A 65 -43.80 -21.09 15.99
N ASP A 66 -44.28 -20.94 17.22
CA ASP A 66 -43.59 -20.76 18.49
C ASP A 66 -43.23 -22.05 19.26
N ASN A 67 -42.41 -21.83 20.30
CA ASN A 67 -42.36 -22.44 21.64
C ASN A 67 -41.70 -23.81 21.86
N ASN A 68 -40.61 -23.80 22.65
CA ASN A 68 -40.63 -24.39 24.00
C ASN A 68 -39.51 -23.85 24.91
N ARG A 69 -39.89 -23.48 26.14
CA ARG A 69 -39.04 -23.07 27.27
C ARG A 69 -38.73 -24.26 28.17
N SER A 70 -37.57 -24.22 28.84
CA SER A 70 -37.36 -24.65 30.24
C SER A 70 -35.89 -24.43 30.67
N PRO A 71 -35.59 -24.33 31.99
CA PRO A 71 -34.83 -23.20 32.54
C PRO A 71 -33.50 -23.58 33.21
N GLY A 72 -32.71 -22.57 33.55
CA GLY A 72 -31.61 -22.69 34.52
C GLY A 72 -30.23 -22.47 33.91
N GLY A 73 -29.72 -21.25 34.07
CA GLY A 73 -28.36 -20.89 33.74
C GLY A 73 -28.13 -19.44 34.10
N THR A 74 -27.30 -19.22 35.11
CA THR A 74 -26.83 -17.96 35.67
C THR A 74 -26.55 -16.86 34.63
N PRO A 75 -26.68 -15.56 34.98
CA PRO A 75 -26.33 -14.49 34.07
C PRO A 75 -24.82 -14.57 33.80
N VAL A 76 -24.46 -14.94 32.57
CA VAL A 76 -23.10 -14.83 32.06
C VAL A 76 -22.79 -13.34 31.96
N ASN A 77 -22.10 -12.84 32.97
CA ASN A 77 -21.47 -11.52 32.97
C ASN A 77 -20.36 -11.53 31.90
N ASN A 78 -20.73 -11.37 30.62
CA ASN A 78 -19.80 -11.14 29.52
C ASN A 78 -19.34 -9.67 29.58
N HIS A 79 -18.57 -9.34 30.61
CA HIS A 79 -17.64 -8.24 30.49
C HIS A 79 -16.45 -8.76 29.68
N ASN A 80 -16.50 -8.51 28.36
CA ASN A 80 -15.34 -8.66 27.48
C ASN A 80 -14.27 -7.67 27.94
N ALA A 81 -13.50 -8.04 28.94
CA ALA A 81 -12.41 -7.23 29.44
C ALA A 81 -11.23 -7.28 28.45
N MET A 82 -10.70 -6.11 28.10
CA MET A 82 -9.43 -5.99 27.38
C MET A 82 -8.34 -6.78 28.10
N ARG A 83 -7.57 -7.55 27.32
CA ARG A 83 -6.47 -8.37 27.83
C ARG A 83 -5.13 -7.71 27.49
N PRO A 84 -4.19 -7.64 28.44
CA PRO A 84 -2.82 -7.23 28.12
C PRO A 84 -2.12 -8.31 27.30
N PHE A 85 -1.12 -7.93 26.51
CA PHE A 85 -0.27 -8.89 25.82
C PHE A 85 0.61 -9.65 26.81
N GLN A 86 0.76 -10.96 26.57
CA GLN A 86 1.84 -11.72 27.20
C GLN A 86 3.14 -11.34 26.48
N LEU A 87 4.08 -10.73 27.22
CA LEU A 87 5.39 -10.40 26.68
C LEU A 87 6.16 -11.70 26.45
N VAL A 88 6.55 -11.97 25.20
CA VAL A 88 7.46 -13.07 24.88
C VAL A 88 8.86 -12.49 24.72
N SER A 89 9.88 -13.16 25.27
CA SER A 89 11.25 -12.64 25.24
C SER A 89 11.72 -12.41 23.79
N PRO A 90 12.46 -11.33 23.52
CA PRO A 90 12.99 -11.10 22.18
C PRO A 90 14.04 -12.16 21.86
N LEU A 91 13.83 -12.91 20.79
CA LEU A 91 14.92 -13.66 20.18
C LEU A 91 15.87 -12.67 19.49
N PRO A 92 17.18 -12.95 19.47
CA PRO A 92 18.07 -12.24 18.55
C PRO A 92 17.51 -12.46 17.15
N PHE A 93 17.16 -11.37 16.47
CA PHE A 93 16.86 -11.42 15.03
C PHE A 93 18.15 -11.82 14.33
N ALA A 94 18.40 -13.12 14.23
CA ALA A 94 19.37 -13.66 13.30
C ALA A 94 18.94 -13.17 11.91
N MET A 95 19.91 -12.77 11.10
CA MET A 95 19.75 -12.20 9.76
C MET A 95 18.99 -13.10 8.75
N ASN A 96 18.44 -14.22 9.20
CA ASN A 96 17.54 -15.10 8.48
C ASN A 96 16.27 -15.27 9.35
N SER A 97 15.16 -14.72 8.87
CA SER A 97 13.82 -14.73 9.49
C SER A 97 13.50 -16.04 10.21
N VAL A 98 13.48 -16.03 11.54
CA VAL A 98 12.90 -17.14 12.32
C VAL A 98 11.40 -17.17 12.03
N PRO A 99 10.83 -18.32 11.62
CA PRO A 99 9.39 -18.43 11.43
C PRO A 99 8.68 -18.07 12.74
N ILE A 100 7.76 -17.11 12.69
CA ILE A 100 6.95 -16.66 13.86
C ILE A 100 6.24 -17.85 14.54
N ARG A 101 6.02 -18.95 13.81
CA ARG A 101 5.52 -20.24 14.33
C ARG A 101 6.40 -20.91 15.39
N GLY A 102 7.64 -20.45 15.59
CA GLY A 102 8.55 -20.96 16.62
C GLY A 102 8.37 -20.33 18.01
N ILE A 103 7.56 -19.27 18.14
CA ILE A 103 7.45 -18.48 19.38
C ILE A 103 6.38 -19.08 20.28
N ARG A 104 6.82 -19.81 21.31
CA ARG A 104 5.95 -20.51 22.27
C ARG A 104 5.94 -19.79 23.62
N ASN A 105 4.83 -19.84 24.35
CA ASN A 105 4.81 -19.48 25.77
C ASN A 105 5.54 -20.54 26.62
N ASP A 106 5.64 -20.33 27.93
CA ASP A 106 6.28 -21.27 28.87
C ASP A 106 5.68 -22.69 28.84
N GLU A 107 4.47 -22.83 28.31
CA GLU A 107 3.73 -24.09 28.15
C GLU A 107 3.95 -24.73 26.76
N GLY A 108 4.79 -24.13 25.91
CA GLY A 108 5.04 -24.63 24.56
C GLY A 108 3.95 -24.27 23.52
N VAL A 109 2.97 -23.43 23.87
CA VAL A 109 1.82 -23.10 23.01
C VAL A 109 1.92 -21.68 22.46
N VAL A 110 1.71 -21.51 21.15
CA VAL A 110 1.65 -20.19 20.50
C VAL A 110 0.23 -19.65 20.59
N LYS A 111 0.01 -18.58 21.35
CA LYS A 111 -1.28 -17.89 21.42
C LYS A 111 -1.18 -16.55 20.69
N TYR A 112 -1.89 -16.42 19.57
CA TYR A 112 -2.03 -15.15 18.87
C TYR A 112 -3.00 -14.19 19.59
N PRO A 113 -2.89 -12.87 19.42
CA PRO A 113 -1.84 -12.18 18.69
C PRO A 113 -0.49 -12.23 19.42
N LEU A 114 0.59 -12.29 18.65
CA LEU A 114 1.95 -12.15 19.19
C LEU A 114 2.42 -10.72 18.96
N LEU A 115 3.05 -10.13 19.97
CA LEU A 115 3.66 -8.80 19.90
C LEU A 115 5.15 -8.92 20.19
N LEU A 116 5.96 -8.45 19.25
CA LEU A 116 7.42 -8.54 19.27
C LEU A 116 8.02 -7.14 19.04
N CYS A 117 9.27 -6.96 19.42
CA CYS A 117 10.04 -5.76 19.13
C CYS A 117 11.39 -6.15 18.55
N SER A 118 11.79 -5.51 17.44
CA SER A 118 13.12 -5.64 16.86
C SER A 118 14.15 -4.81 17.63
N GLN A 119 15.44 -5.09 17.43
CA GLN A 119 16.52 -4.33 18.06
C GLN A 119 16.57 -2.88 17.54
N GLU A 120 16.10 -2.67 16.31
CA GLU A 120 16.03 -1.39 15.61
C GLU A 120 14.83 -0.54 16.06
N GLY A 121 13.94 -1.08 16.90
CA GLY A 121 12.77 -0.37 17.41
C GLY A 121 11.52 -0.48 16.54
N THR A 122 11.37 -1.58 15.80
CA THR A 122 10.15 -1.91 15.07
C THR A 122 9.29 -2.88 15.87
N LEU A 123 8.02 -2.56 16.10
CA LEU A 123 7.07 -3.46 16.73
C LEU A 123 6.44 -4.36 15.67
N MET A 124 6.33 -5.65 15.94
CA MET A 124 5.71 -6.61 15.01
C MET A 124 4.54 -7.30 15.69
N ILE A 125 3.39 -7.30 15.04
CA ILE A 125 2.17 -7.95 15.49
C ILE A 125 1.81 -9.03 14.49
N SER A 126 1.91 -10.28 14.93
CA SER A 126 1.39 -11.39 14.14
C SER A 126 -0.07 -11.62 14.48
N MET A 127 -0.92 -11.46 13.47
CA MET A 127 -2.35 -11.67 13.55
C MET A 127 -2.72 -13.06 12.99
N ALA A 128 -3.98 -13.45 13.15
CA ALA A 128 -4.49 -14.66 12.53
C ALA A 128 -4.40 -14.57 10.98
N ALA A 129 -4.52 -15.72 10.30
CA ALA A 129 -4.47 -15.82 8.83
C ALA A 129 -3.14 -15.37 8.18
N GLY A 130 -2.04 -15.35 8.93
CA GLY A 130 -0.70 -15.12 8.36
C GLY A 130 -0.39 -13.66 8.03
N VAL A 131 -1.20 -12.72 8.52
CA VAL A 131 -0.98 -11.28 8.37
C VAL A 131 -0.07 -10.78 9.49
N ILE A 132 1.00 -10.10 9.09
CA ILE A 132 1.97 -9.46 9.98
C ILE A 132 1.82 -7.96 9.81
N VAL A 133 1.72 -7.24 10.93
CA VAL A 133 1.73 -5.78 10.96
C VAL A 133 2.99 -5.31 11.66
N GLU A 134 3.84 -4.60 10.94
CA GLU A 134 5.05 -3.96 11.45
C GLU A 134 4.75 -2.49 11.69
N LEU A 135 5.09 -1.99 12.88
CA LEU A 135 4.76 -0.66 13.35
C LEU A 135 6.03 0.06 13.81
N CYS A 136 6.17 1.31 13.40
CA CYS A 136 7.17 2.22 13.93
C CYS A 136 6.58 3.07 15.07
N LEU A 137 7.46 3.68 15.88
CA LEU A 137 7.05 4.52 17.01
C LEU A 137 6.28 5.77 16.58
N ASP A 138 6.56 6.31 15.39
CA ASP A 138 5.86 7.43 14.77
C ASP A 138 4.46 7.07 14.23
N ARG A 139 4.05 5.80 14.31
CA ARG A 139 2.80 5.22 13.76
C ARG A 139 2.80 5.03 12.25
N SER A 140 3.97 5.08 11.61
CA SER A 140 4.15 4.48 10.29
C SER A 140 3.98 2.96 10.40
N PHE A 141 3.41 2.32 9.38
CA PHE A 141 3.18 0.88 9.42
C PHE A 141 3.32 0.20 8.06
N ARG A 142 3.73 -1.07 8.13
CA ARG A 142 3.81 -1.99 7.01
C ARG A 142 2.98 -3.23 7.31
N VAL A 143 2.23 -3.70 6.33
CA VAL A 143 1.49 -4.96 6.39
C VAL A 143 2.11 -5.94 5.42
N VAL A 144 2.34 -7.14 5.91
CA VAL A 144 2.86 -8.25 5.11
C VAL A 144 1.86 -9.39 5.21
N CYS A 145 1.26 -9.76 4.08
CA CYS A 145 0.64 -11.06 3.93
C CYS A 145 1.60 -11.93 3.12
N ASN A 146 2.20 -12.93 3.76
CA ASN A 146 3.19 -13.78 3.13
C ASN A 146 2.66 -14.34 1.80
N THR A 147 3.44 -14.19 0.73
CA THR A 147 3.18 -14.63 -0.66
C THR A 147 2.18 -13.82 -1.50
N ASP A 148 1.32 -13.00 -0.89
CA ASP A 148 0.21 -12.38 -1.62
C ASP A 148 0.38 -10.88 -1.89
N PHE A 149 0.66 -10.11 -0.83
CA PHE A 149 0.82 -8.66 -0.95
C PHE A 149 1.51 -8.04 0.27
N MET A 150 2.04 -6.83 0.05
CA MET A 150 2.61 -5.97 1.08
C MET A 150 2.07 -4.56 0.90
N ALA A 151 1.88 -3.82 1.98
CA ALA A 151 1.48 -2.43 1.92
C ALA A 151 2.23 -1.62 2.97
N TYR A 152 2.64 -0.40 2.63
CA TYR A 152 3.28 0.53 3.56
C TYR A 152 2.54 1.87 3.55
N VAL A 153 2.54 2.54 4.70
CA VAL A 153 2.13 3.93 4.82
C VAL A 153 2.86 4.61 5.97
N ASN A 154 3.36 5.82 5.71
CA ASN A 154 3.98 6.65 6.73
C ASN A 154 2.94 7.28 7.66
N SER A 155 3.38 7.84 8.78
CA SER A 155 2.54 8.35 9.87
C SER A 155 1.49 9.41 9.48
N ASN A 156 1.71 10.16 8.40
CA ASN A 156 0.79 11.17 7.89
C ASN A 156 0.09 10.76 6.57
N GLY A 157 0.42 9.61 6.02
CA GLY A 157 -0.13 9.06 4.78
C GLY A 157 0.30 9.79 3.50
N SER A 158 1.35 10.61 3.55
CA SER A 158 1.92 11.31 2.37
C SER A 158 2.83 10.43 1.53
N VAL A 159 3.32 9.31 2.10
CA VAL A 159 4.07 8.28 1.37
C VAL A 159 3.45 6.94 1.71
N SER A 160 3.16 6.17 0.68
CA SER A 160 2.49 4.89 0.84
C SER A 160 2.68 4.00 -0.37
N SER A 161 2.42 2.72 -0.22
CA SER A 161 2.47 1.81 -1.35
C SER A 161 1.67 0.53 -1.13
N ILE A 162 1.29 -0.12 -2.23
CA ILE A 162 0.66 -1.44 -2.27
C ILE A 162 1.39 -2.27 -3.33
N LEU A 163 2.08 -3.32 -2.86
CA LEU A 163 2.68 -4.36 -3.67
C LEU A 163 1.77 -5.57 -3.68
N HIS A 164 1.12 -5.84 -4.79
CA HIS A 164 0.18 -6.95 -4.95
C HIS A 164 0.45 -7.67 -6.27
N LYS A 165 0.03 -8.94 -6.38
CA LYS A 165 0.17 -9.70 -7.63
C LYS A 165 -0.56 -9.10 -8.85
N TYR A 166 -1.54 -8.22 -8.62
CA TYR A 166 -2.35 -7.57 -9.67
C TYR A 166 -2.01 -6.10 -9.88
N ALA A 167 -1.35 -5.45 -8.92
CA ALA A 167 -0.94 -4.08 -9.08
C ALA A 167 0.19 -3.73 -8.12
N LYS A 168 1.02 -2.81 -8.57
CA LYS A 168 2.11 -2.23 -7.83
C LYS A 168 1.89 -0.73 -7.87
N ILE A 169 1.63 -0.14 -6.71
CA ILE A 169 1.27 1.27 -6.59
C ILE A 169 2.22 1.89 -5.57
N VAL A 170 3.03 2.85 -6.01
CA VAL A 170 4.02 3.54 -5.18
C VAL A 170 3.70 5.02 -5.18
N HIS A 171 3.21 5.51 -4.05
CA HIS A 171 2.90 6.92 -3.82
C HIS A 171 4.05 7.57 -3.03
N GLY A 172 4.74 8.49 -3.69
CA GLY A 172 5.72 9.38 -3.08
C GLY A 172 5.22 10.83 -3.02
N LYS A 173 6.10 11.72 -2.56
CA LYS A 173 5.77 13.13 -2.29
C LYS A 173 5.20 13.86 -3.51
N GLU A 174 5.74 13.63 -4.69
CA GLU A 174 5.31 14.33 -5.92
C GLU A 174 4.51 13.44 -6.88
N HIS A 175 4.89 12.16 -6.96
CA HIS A 175 4.39 11.25 -7.98
C HIS A 175 3.70 10.02 -7.38
N VAL A 176 2.75 9.45 -8.13
CA VAL A 176 2.20 8.11 -7.88
C VAL A 176 2.48 7.23 -9.08
N HIS A 177 3.35 6.25 -8.91
CA HIS A 177 3.73 5.29 -9.94
C HIS A 177 2.86 4.03 -9.83
N CYS A 178 2.18 3.69 -10.91
CA CYS A 178 1.26 2.57 -10.97
C CYS A 178 1.71 1.60 -12.07
N LYS A 179 1.80 0.32 -11.73
CA LYS A 179 1.85 -0.79 -12.69
C LYS A 179 0.74 -1.76 -12.35
N PHE A 180 -0.23 -1.92 -13.25
CA PHE A 180 -1.31 -2.89 -13.11
C PHE A 180 -0.96 -4.12 -13.96
N VAL A 181 -0.83 -5.25 -13.28
CA VAL A 181 -0.36 -6.51 -13.87
C VAL A 181 -1.53 -7.22 -14.52
N ASN A 182 -1.48 -7.41 -15.83
CA ASN A 182 -2.53 -8.09 -16.61
C ASN A 182 -1.91 -8.75 -17.85
N SER A 183 -2.73 -9.26 -18.78
CA SER A 183 -2.21 -9.81 -20.06
C SER A 183 -1.49 -8.76 -20.93
N ASN A 184 -1.82 -7.48 -20.73
CA ASN A 184 -1.18 -6.32 -21.32
C ASN A 184 -0.97 -5.34 -20.17
N ASP A 185 0.24 -5.31 -19.58
CA ASP A 185 0.47 -4.52 -18.38
C ASP A 185 0.18 -3.06 -18.68
N ARG A 186 -0.35 -2.39 -17.66
CA ARG A 186 -0.76 -1.00 -17.75
C ARG A 186 0.05 -0.19 -16.79
N VAL A 187 0.60 0.89 -17.29
CA VAL A 187 1.53 1.72 -16.53
C VAL A 187 1.04 3.13 -16.53
N ALA A 188 1.14 3.80 -15.39
CA ALA A 188 0.78 5.19 -15.27
C ALA A 188 1.54 5.92 -14.16
N VAL A 189 1.75 7.22 -14.36
CA VAL A 189 2.33 8.12 -13.37
C VAL A 189 1.38 9.32 -13.20
N LEU A 190 0.87 9.51 -11.99
CA LEU A 190 0.18 10.74 -11.60
C LEU A 190 1.24 11.71 -11.09
N GLY A 191 1.39 12.86 -11.73
CA GLY A 191 2.34 13.91 -11.34
C GLY A 191 1.70 15.30 -11.25
N PRO A 192 2.49 16.33 -10.94
CA PRO A 192 2.05 17.73 -11.01
C PRO A 192 1.49 18.11 -12.39
N GLU A 193 2.18 17.69 -13.45
CA GLU A 193 1.93 18.09 -14.85
C GLU A 193 0.68 17.42 -15.45
N GLY A 194 0.24 16.30 -14.89
CA GLY A 194 -0.84 15.51 -15.46
C GLY A 194 -0.77 14.04 -15.09
N ILE A 195 -1.31 13.19 -15.97
CA ILE A 195 -1.20 11.74 -15.86
C ILE A 195 -0.57 11.21 -17.15
N LEU A 196 0.62 10.62 -17.02
CA LEU A 196 1.26 9.88 -18.09
C LEU A 196 0.81 8.42 -18.01
N PHE A 197 0.37 7.81 -19.11
CA PHE A 197 -0.09 6.42 -19.10
C PHE A 197 0.21 5.69 -20.41
N SER A 198 0.43 4.38 -20.32
CA SER A 198 0.70 3.51 -21.47
C SER A 198 0.33 2.05 -21.17
N MET A 199 0.52 1.19 -22.16
CA MET A 199 0.38 -0.27 -22.08
C MET A 199 1.59 -0.94 -22.73
N ASP A 200 1.94 -2.15 -22.31
CA ASP A 200 3.08 -2.91 -22.86
C ASP A 200 3.00 -3.09 -24.39
N SER A 201 1.80 -3.17 -24.95
CA SER A 201 1.58 -3.31 -26.39
C SER A 201 1.82 -2.05 -27.21
N LEU A 202 2.06 -0.90 -26.58
CA LEU A 202 2.15 0.41 -27.24
C LEU A 202 3.60 0.90 -27.34
N SER A 203 3.94 1.52 -28.47
CA SER A 203 5.23 2.22 -28.69
C SER A 203 5.21 3.68 -28.21
N GLU A 204 4.13 4.10 -27.57
CA GLU A 204 3.88 5.48 -27.18
C GLU A 204 3.15 5.52 -25.83
N ALA A 205 3.30 6.62 -25.11
CA ALA A 205 2.50 6.94 -23.93
C ALA A 205 1.69 8.19 -24.20
N TYR A 206 0.64 8.35 -23.42
CA TYR A 206 -0.27 9.46 -23.51
C TYR A 206 -0.13 10.31 -22.26
N LEU A 207 0.04 11.61 -22.45
CA LEU A 207 -0.03 12.58 -21.38
C LEU A 207 -1.41 13.23 -21.38
N LEU A 208 -2.16 13.01 -20.30
CA LEU A 208 -3.38 13.75 -19.99
C LEU A 208 -3.04 14.90 -19.05
N SER A 209 -3.21 16.13 -19.53
CA SER A 209 -2.97 17.34 -18.75
C SER A 209 -4.07 18.35 -19.03
N GLY A 210 -4.65 18.92 -17.98
CA GLY A 210 -5.72 19.91 -18.08
C GLY A 210 -5.27 21.22 -18.71
N ALA A 211 -3.97 21.42 -18.92
CA ALA A 211 -3.45 22.50 -19.75
C ALA A 211 -3.74 22.31 -21.26
N ASN A 212 -4.07 21.09 -21.69
CA ASN A 212 -4.35 20.76 -23.09
C ASN A 212 -5.86 20.57 -23.28
N GLU A 213 -6.53 21.60 -23.82
CA GLU A 213 -7.96 21.55 -24.17
C GLU A 213 -8.27 20.54 -25.30
N SER A 214 -7.25 20.05 -26.01
CA SER A 214 -7.36 19.15 -27.16
C SER A 214 -7.28 17.65 -26.83
N GLY A 215 -7.28 17.27 -25.55
CA GLY A 215 -7.20 15.87 -25.11
C GLY A 215 -5.75 15.36 -24.91
N PRO A 216 -5.53 14.03 -24.88
CA PRO A 216 -4.21 13.48 -24.57
C PRO A 216 -3.20 13.81 -25.67
N SER A 217 -1.98 14.15 -25.26
CA SER A 217 -0.85 14.27 -26.17
C SER A 217 -0.09 12.95 -26.24
N ALA A 218 0.06 12.40 -27.45
CA ALA A 218 0.93 11.26 -27.68
C ALA A 218 2.39 11.68 -27.53
N ILE A 219 3.13 10.93 -26.73
CA ILE A 219 4.57 11.06 -26.53
C ILE A 219 5.17 9.79 -27.12
N ALA A 220 5.85 9.95 -28.27
CA ALA A 220 6.65 8.88 -28.84
C ALA A 220 7.72 8.49 -27.83
N LEU A 221 7.76 7.21 -27.48
CA LEU A 221 8.70 6.72 -26.50
C LEU A 221 9.47 5.59 -27.13
N GLU A 222 10.76 5.80 -27.38
CA GLU A 222 11.63 4.69 -27.72
C GLU A 222 11.60 3.64 -26.59
N LYS A 223 11.54 4.09 -25.31
CA LYS A 223 11.10 3.33 -24.12
C LYS A 223 10.64 4.28 -23.00
N PRO A 224 9.35 4.31 -22.59
CA PRO A 224 9.00 4.93 -21.32
C PRO A 224 9.51 4.03 -20.21
N GLU A 225 10.59 4.43 -19.56
CA GLU A 225 11.10 3.72 -18.39
C GLU A 225 10.26 4.09 -17.17
N PHE A 226 9.17 3.35 -16.97
CA PHE A 226 8.48 3.34 -15.69
C PHE A 226 9.37 2.65 -14.65
N PRO A 227 9.41 3.12 -13.40
CA PRO A 227 10.22 2.50 -12.36
C PRO A 227 9.96 0.99 -12.26
N ILE A 228 11.04 0.20 -12.24
CA ILE A 228 10.97 -1.25 -12.05
C ILE A 228 10.51 -1.51 -10.62
N GLN A 229 9.27 -1.95 -10.46
CA GLN A 229 8.67 -2.24 -9.16
C GLN A 229 8.86 -3.72 -8.76
N ASN A 230 9.98 -4.35 -9.11
CA ASN A 230 10.23 -5.78 -8.86
C ASN A 230 10.82 -6.07 -7.48
N MET A 231 11.28 -5.03 -6.79
CA MET A 231 11.76 -5.10 -5.41
C MET A 231 10.63 -4.82 -4.43
N ASP A 232 10.80 -5.30 -3.20
CA ASP A 232 9.97 -4.86 -2.08
C ASP A 232 10.33 -3.40 -1.73
N TYR A 233 9.59 -2.46 -2.30
CA TYR A 233 9.73 -1.03 -1.96
C TYR A 233 9.06 -0.69 -0.63
N THR A 234 8.19 -1.56 -0.09
CA THR A 234 7.45 -1.27 1.14
C THR A 234 8.39 -1.21 2.34
N ILE A 235 9.39 -2.11 2.38
CA ILE A 235 10.44 -2.11 3.40
C ILE A 235 11.40 -0.92 3.22
N GLN A 236 11.76 -0.57 1.98
CA GLN A 236 12.62 0.58 1.70
C GLN A 236 11.96 1.89 2.14
N GLN A 237 10.68 2.08 1.81
CA GLN A 237 9.93 3.25 2.26
C GLN A 237 9.77 3.26 3.78
N MET A 238 9.54 2.10 4.41
CA MET A 238 9.45 2.02 5.87
C MET A 238 10.73 2.52 6.55
N TYR A 239 11.91 2.07 6.11
CA TYR A 239 13.17 2.53 6.70
C TYR A 239 13.60 3.93 6.24
N GLY A 240 13.13 4.40 5.09
CA GLY A 240 13.47 5.73 4.56
C GLY A 240 12.59 6.86 5.09
N GLU A 241 11.33 6.58 5.45
CA GLU A 241 10.34 7.61 5.81
C GLU A 241 9.90 7.58 7.28
N SER A 242 10.22 6.51 8.01
CA SER A 242 9.79 6.37 9.42
C SER A 242 10.88 6.86 10.37
N ASP A 243 10.49 7.35 11.54
CA ASP A 243 11.42 7.72 12.63
C ASP A 243 11.97 6.46 13.34
N ILE A 244 12.75 5.68 12.59
CA ILE A 244 13.54 4.57 13.09
C ILE A 244 14.90 5.20 13.34
N GLY A 245 15.18 5.59 14.58
CA GLY A 245 16.27 6.50 15.02
C GLY A 245 17.70 6.17 14.57
N VAL A 246 17.94 6.22 13.27
CA VAL A 246 19.16 5.86 12.55
C VAL A 246 19.66 7.12 11.85
N ASP A 247 19.97 8.17 12.62
CA ASP A 247 20.80 9.26 12.09
C ASP A 247 22.25 8.75 12.07
N VAL A 248 22.67 8.16 10.95
CA VAL A 248 23.98 7.50 10.76
C VAL A 248 25.14 8.51 10.71
N ARG A 249 24.89 9.81 10.90
CA ARG A 249 25.91 10.85 10.66
C ARG A 249 26.87 11.10 11.83
N ASP A 250 26.68 10.46 12.98
CA ASP A 250 27.61 10.53 14.13
C ASP A 250 27.81 9.12 14.75
N ALA A 251 28.73 8.35 14.16
CA ALA A 251 28.61 6.89 14.04
C ALA A 251 28.67 6.02 15.31
N ASP A 252 29.41 6.33 16.37
CA ASP A 252 29.73 5.26 17.35
C ASP A 252 29.17 5.43 18.76
N LYS A 253 28.95 6.66 19.25
CA LYS A 253 28.41 6.89 20.62
C LYS A 253 26.93 7.27 20.65
N LYS A 254 26.45 8.04 19.67
CA LYS A 254 25.01 8.41 19.58
C LYS A 254 24.14 7.22 19.17
N LYS A 255 24.65 6.34 18.31
CA LYS A 255 23.91 5.18 17.79
C LYS A 255 23.46 4.23 18.90
N MET A 256 24.35 3.89 19.84
CA MET A 256 23.98 3.04 20.99
C MET A 256 22.92 3.70 21.87
N VAL A 257 23.08 4.99 22.20
CA VAL A 257 22.14 5.72 23.07
C VAL A 257 20.74 5.78 22.46
N MET A 258 20.62 6.02 21.14
CA MET A 258 19.31 6.09 20.48
C MET A 258 18.62 4.72 20.39
N VAL A 259 19.37 3.63 20.14
CA VAL A 259 18.81 2.27 20.12
C VAL A 259 18.23 1.88 21.49
N PHE A 260 18.95 2.15 22.59
CA PHE A 260 18.43 1.89 23.93
C PHE A 260 17.16 2.71 24.23
N GLN A 261 17.13 3.99 23.86
CA GLN A 261 15.94 4.83 24.05
C GLN A 261 14.74 4.33 23.24
N ASN A 262 14.95 3.89 21.99
CA ASN A 262 13.86 3.35 21.16
C ASN A 262 13.32 2.03 21.70
N MET A 263 14.19 1.16 22.21
CA MET A 263 13.78 -0.09 22.86
C MET A 263 12.92 0.17 24.10
N GLU A 264 13.29 1.12 24.96
CA GLU A 264 12.49 1.47 26.14
C GLU A 264 11.14 2.11 25.77
N LYS A 265 11.10 2.94 24.72
CA LYS A 265 9.83 3.46 24.17
C LYS A 265 8.96 2.32 23.64
N CYS A 266 9.54 1.39 22.89
CA CYS A 266 8.84 0.21 22.38
C CYS A 266 8.28 -0.65 23.51
N LYS A 267 9.07 -0.95 24.55
CA LYS A 267 8.59 -1.65 25.75
C LYS A 267 7.41 -0.93 26.39
N THR A 268 7.48 0.39 26.52
CA THR A 268 6.39 1.20 27.08
C THR A 268 5.12 1.09 26.23
N VAL A 269 5.25 1.13 24.91
CA VAL A 269 4.13 0.95 23.97
C VAL A 269 3.55 -0.46 24.10
N MET A 270 4.39 -1.49 24.15
CA MET A 270 3.97 -2.89 24.28
C MET A 270 3.24 -3.16 25.59
N GLN A 271 3.72 -2.61 26.72
CA GLN A 271 3.08 -2.74 28.03
C GLN A 271 1.68 -2.10 28.08
N LYS A 272 1.47 -1.04 27.29
CA LYS A 272 0.16 -0.37 27.16
C LYS A 272 -0.74 -1.00 26.11
N ALA A 273 -0.23 -1.91 25.29
CA ALA A 273 -0.99 -2.55 24.23
C ALA A 273 -2.04 -3.50 24.84
N GLN A 274 -3.21 -3.52 24.23
CA GLN A 274 -4.36 -4.30 24.69
C GLN A 274 -5.01 -5.00 23.52
N TYR A 275 -5.63 -6.16 23.77
CA TYR A 275 -6.39 -6.86 22.75
C TYR A 275 -7.67 -7.48 23.30
N GLU A 276 -8.61 -7.73 22.41
CA GLU A 276 -9.88 -8.40 22.67
C GLU A 276 -10.12 -9.48 21.63
N LYS A 277 -10.69 -10.61 22.06
CA LYS A 277 -11.12 -11.67 21.17
C LYS A 277 -12.61 -11.89 21.33
N TYR A 278 -13.30 -11.95 20.21
CA TYR A 278 -14.74 -12.16 20.13
C TYR A 278 -15.03 -13.58 19.64
N ALA A 279 -16.22 -14.07 19.99
CA ALA A 279 -16.66 -15.44 19.66
C ALA A 279 -16.83 -15.68 18.15
N ASP A 280 -17.05 -14.61 17.38
CA ASP A 280 -17.13 -14.62 15.91
C ASP A 280 -15.75 -14.71 15.22
N GLY A 281 -14.67 -14.89 15.98
CA GLY A 281 -13.30 -14.92 15.46
C GLY A 281 -12.68 -13.54 15.23
N THR A 282 -13.39 -12.45 15.57
CA THR A 282 -12.83 -11.11 15.52
C THR A 282 -11.79 -10.92 16.63
N LEU A 283 -10.62 -10.44 16.25
CA LEU A 283 -9.54 -9.99 17.12
C LEU A 283 -9.39 -8.49 16.94
N VAL A 284 -9.40 -7.75 18.04
CA VAL A 284 -9.17 -6.31 18.08
C VAL A 284 -7.91 -6.04 18.90
N VAL A 285 -6.99 -5.23 18.39
CA VAL A 285 -5.75 -4.83 19.05
C VAL A 285 -5.65 -3.31 19.07
N HIS A 286 -5.42 -2.76 20.26
CA HIS A 286 -5.13 -1.35 20.50
C HIS A 286 -3.67 -1.19 20.88
N ILE A 287 -2.90 -0.44 20.09
CA ILE A 287 -1.46 -0.23 20.32
C ILE A 287 -1.01 1.08 19.69
N ASN A 288 -0.21 1.86 20.41
CA ASN A 288 0.34 3.15 19.94
C ASN A 288 -0.70 4.11 19.32
N GLY A 289 -1.94 4.12 19.85
CA GLY A 289 -3.04 4.92 19.31
C GLY A 289 -3.63 4.41 17.98
N MET A 290 -3.20 3.24 17.52
CA MET A 290 -3.71 2.53 16.35
C MET A 290 -4.70 1.43 16.76
N LEU A 291 -5.63 1.15 15.85
CA LEU A 291 -6.63 0.09 16.01
C LEU A 291 -6.46 -0.93 14.89
N LEU A 292 -6.11 -2.16 15.25
CA LEU A 292 -5.99 -3.27 14.31
C LEU A 292 -7.15 -4.23 14.58
N LYS A 293 -7.86 -4.63 13.53
CA LYS A 293 -8.94 -5.60 13.59
C LYS A 293 -8.64 -6.71 12.60
N SER A 294 -8.80 -7.96 12.99
CA SER A 294 -8.75 -9.10 12.06
C SER A 294 -9.87 -10.07 12.37
N ASN A 295 -10.51 -10.64 11.35
CA ASN A 295 -11.46 -11.74 11.53
C ASN A 295 -10.87 -13.01 10.90
N SER A 296 -10.67 -14.05 11.72
CA SER A 296 -10.05 -15.30 11.26
C SER A 296 -10.95 -16.13 10.35
N GLN A 297 -12.27 -15.90 10.35
CA GLN A 297 -13.24 -16.62 9.54
C GLN A 297 -13.37 -15.99 8.14
N THR A 298 -13.40 -14.64 8.06
CA THR A 298 -13.53 -13.93 6.78
C THR A 298 -12.19 -13.56 6.14
N GLY A 299 -11.10 -13.55 6.93
CA GLY A 299 -9.78 -13.07 6.51
C GLY A 299 -9.65 -11.54 6.52
N ASP A 300 -10.72 -10.80 6.84
CA ASP A 300 -10.66 -9.34 6.82
C ASP A 300 -9.69 -8.82 7.88
N VAL A 301 -8.77 -7.95 7.46
CA VAL A 301 -7.87 -7.21 8.34
C VAL A 301 -8.02 -5.72 8.06
N THR A 302 -8.19 -4.93 9.12
CA THR A 302 -8.30 -3.47 9.05
C THR A 302 -7.34 -2.84 10.04
N ILE A 303 -6.60 -1.84 9.59
CA ILE A 303 -5.68 -1.06 10.41
C ILE A 303 -6.09 0.40 10.29
N GLU A 304 -6.36 1.02 11.43
CA GLU A 304 -6.76 2.43 11.51
C GLU A 304 -5.73 3.20 12.35
N ALA A 305 -5.06 4.14 11.69
CA ALA A 305 -4.16 5.13 12.29
C ALA A 305 -4.63 6.50 11.82
N LYS A 306 -5.71 7.01 12.43
CA LYS A 306 -6.47 8.17 11.92
C LYS A 306 -5.54 9.32 11.47
N PRO A 307 -5.74 9.87 10.27
CA PRO A 307 -6.85 9.64 9.34
C PRO A 307 -6.66 8.45 8.36
N ILE A 308 -5.61 7.66 8.53
CA ILE A 308 -5.24 6.57 7.64
C ILE A 308 -6.04 5.30 7.97
N LYS A 309 -6.52 4.63 6.92
CA LYS A 309 -7.17 3.32 7.01
C LYS A 309 -6.63 2.41 5.91
N LEU A 310 -6.11 1.25 6.31
CA LEU A 310 -5.78 0.15 5.42
C LEU A 310 -6.74 -1.00 5.69
N SER A 311 -7.42 -1.49 4.67
CA SER A 311 -8.27 -2.68 4.73
C SER A 311 -7.77 -3.71 3.74
N VAL A 312 -7.55 -4.94 4.18
CA VAL A 312 -7.00 -6.01 3.35
C VAL A 312 -7.73 -7.30 3.62
N ASN A 313 -7.81 -8.16 2.61
CA ASN A 313 -8.32 -9.51 2.74
C ASN A 313 -7.40 -10.43 1.92
N PRO A 314 -6.63 -11.32 2.57
CA PRO A 314 -5.70 -12.21 1.89
C PRO A 314 -6.40 -13.40 1.19
N ILE A 315 -7.65 -13.71 1.55
CA ILE A 315 -8.44 -14.77 0.90
C ILE A 315 -8.95 -14.26 -0.46
N ASN A 316 -9.52 -13.05 -0.47
CA ASN A 316 -10.07 -12.43 -1.68
C ASN A 316 -9.02 -11.65 -2.47
N LEU A 317 -7.82 -11.48 -1.91
CA LEU A 317 -6.70 -10.75 -2.52
C LEU A 317 -7.10 -9.32 -2.87
N THR A 318 -7.70 -8.65 -1.88
CA THR A 318 -8.13 -7.26 -1.97
C THR A 318 -7.35 -6.41 -0.97
N ALA A 319 -7.02 -5.19 -1.37
CA ALA A 319 -6.36 -4.21 -0.52
C ALA A 319 -6.90 -2.82 -0.82
N GLN A 320 -7.16 -2.02 0.21
CA GLN A 320 -7.60 -0.63 0.08
C GLN A 320 -6.88 0.22 1.10
N LEU A 321 -6.10 1.19 0.63
CA LEU A 321 -5.49 2.22 1.46
C LEU A 321 -6.18 3.55 1.21
N ARG A 322 -6.64 4.17 2.29
CA ARG A 322 -7.17 5.53 2.30
C ARG A 322 -6.37 6.39 3.28
N SER A 323 -5.87 7.52 2.80
CA SER A 323 -5.33 8.61 3.60
C SER A 323 -5.94 9.94 3.13
N THR A 324 -5.50 11.06 3.72
CA THR A 324 -5.85 12.40 3.23
C THR A 324 -5.21 12.72 1.89
N HIS A 325 -4.15 12.00 1.50
CA HIS A 325 -3.36 12.28 0.30
C HIS A 325 -3.68 11.33 -0.87
N ILE A 326 -4.13 10.11 -0.58
CA ILE A 326 -4.41 9.09 -1.58
C ILE A 326 -5.57 8.18 -1.19
N ASP A 327 -6.35 7.76 -2.17
CA ASP A 327 -7.27 6.62 -2.06
C ASP A 327 -6.91 5.64 -3.17
N MET A 328 -6.43 4.46 -2.81
CA MET A 328 -6.06 3.42 -3.77
C MET A 328 -6.57 2.07 -3.32
N ALA A 329 -7.04 1.26 -4.27
CA ALA A 329 -7.47 -0.10 -3.97
C ALA A 329 -7.23 -1.06 -5.12
N ILE A 330 -7.16 -2.33 -4.72
CA ILE A 330 -7.17 -3.53 -5.53
C ILE A 330 -8.38 -4.32 -5.04
N GLN A 331 -9.33 -4.54 -5.95
CA GLN A 331 -10.60 -5.18 -5.73
C GLN A 331 -10.66 -6.51 -6.49
N ASP A 332 -11.72 -7.28 -6.25
CA ASP A 332 -11.99 -8.51 -6.97
C ASP A 332 -11.95 -8.34 -8.50
N LYS A 333 -11.47 -9.39 -9.18
CA LYS A 333 -11.43 -9.50 -10.65
C LYS A 333 -10.50 -8.47 -11.32
N ASP A 334 -9.33 -8.26 -10.73
CA ASP A 334 -8.25 -7.44 -11.27
C ASP A 334 -8.65 -5.97 -11.49
N LYS A 335 -9.61 -5.49 -10.69
CA LYS A 335 -10.05 -4.10 -10.70
C LYS A 335 -9.18 -3.31 -9.75
N CYS A 336 -8.53 -2.27 -10.26
CA CYS A 336 -7.72 -1.40 -9.43
C CYS A 336 -8.14 0.05 -9.63
N TYR A 337 -7.98 0.86 -8.60
CA TYR A 337 -8.10 2.30 -8.74
C TYR A 337 -7.08 3.04 -7.89
N VAL A 338 -6.72 4.23 -8.35
CA VAL A 338 -5.83 5.16 -7.66
C VAL A 338 -6.41 6.56 -7.83
N LYS A 339 -6.56 7.30 -6.73
CA LYS A 339 -7.01 8.68 -6.70
C LYS A 339 -6.09 9.53 -5.84
N ARG A 340 -5.62 10.64 -6.40
CA ARG A 340 -4.81 11.67 -5.71
C ARG A 340 -5.31 13.05 -6.12
N GLY A 341 -5.98 13.75 -5.20
CA GLY A 341 -6.71 14.98 -5.52
C GLY A 341 -7.78 14.72 -6.58
N ASP A 342 -7.74 15.49 -7.66
CA ASP A 342 -8.67 15.36 -8.80
C ASP A 342 -8.21 14.32 -9.83
N LYS A 343 -6.94 13.87 -9.75
CA LYS A 343 -6.36 12.86 -10.63
C LYS A 343 -6.80 11.47 -10.19
N ARG A 344 -7.29 10.66 -11.14
CA ARG A 344 -7.79 9.31 -10.91
C ARG A 344 -7.46 8.37 -12.07
N ILE A 345 -7.20 7.12 -11.71
CA ILE A 345 -7.02 6.01 -12.64
C ILE A 345 -7.90 4.87 -12.17
N HIS A 346 -8.62 4.25 -13.10
CA HIS A 346 -9.33 3.01 -12.90
C HIS A 346 -8.87 2.00 -13.95
N THR A 347 -8.57 0.77 -13.53
CA THR A 347 -8.19 -0.30 -14.45
C THR A 347 -9.05 -1.54 -14.19
N SER A 348 -9.33 -2.29 -15.26
CA SER A 348 -10.06 -3.55 -15.20
C SER A 348 -9.69 -4.43 -16.39
N ARG A 349 -10.19 -5.65 -16.49
CA ARG A 349 -9.87 -6.52 -17.65
C ARG A 349 -10.15 -5.87 -19.03
N SER A 350 -11.12 -4.97 -19.15
CA SER A 350 -11.49 -4.33 -20.42
C SER A 350 -10.66 -3.09 -20.80
N GLY A 351 -9.75 -2.63 -19.94
CA GLY A 351 -8.95 -1.45 -20.23
C GLY A 351 -8.69 -0.56 -19.02
N MET A 352 -8.42 0.72 -19.29
CA MET A 352 -8.20 1.75 -18.28
C MET A 352 -9.03 3.00 -18.55
N VAL A 353 -9.35 3.71 -17.49
CA VAL A 353 -9.93 5.05 -17.51
C VAL A 353 -9.02 5.96 -16.71
N VAL A 354 -8.61 7.06 -17.31
CA VAL A 354 -7.68 8.04 -16.73
C VAL A 354 -8.37 9.39 -16.74
N SER A 355 -8.28 10.14 -15.64
CA SER A 355 -8.85 11.48 -15.57
C SER A 355 -8.04 12.35 -14.65
N ASP A 356 -7.78 13.58 -15.07
CA ASP A 356 -7.00 14.55 -14.29
C ASP A 356 -7.88 15.56 -13.52
N GLY A 357 -9.20 15.38 -13.56
CA GLY A 357 -10.20 16.29 -12.99
C GLY A 357 -10.89 17.17 -14.03
N THR A 358 -10.21 17.47 -15.13
CA THR A 358 -10.72 18.32 -16.21
C THR A 358 -11.14 17.50 -17.42
N CYS A 359 -10.36 16.48 -17.76
CA CYS A 359 -10.61 15.58 -18.86
C CYS A 359 -10.68 14.13 -18.36
N THR A 360 -11.40 13.29 -19.08
CA THR A 360 -11.44 11.83 -18.87
C THR A 360 -11.20 11.11 -20.19
N ILE A 361 -10.28 10.15 -20.16
CA ILE A 361 -9.94 9.29 -21.29
C ILE A 361 -10.23 7.85 -20.91
N SER A 362 -10.79 7.10 -21.86
CA SER A 362 -10.90 5.65 -21.76
C SER A 362 -10.08 4.99 -22.87
N MET A 363 -9.34 3.95 -22.49
CA MET A 363 -8.52 3.14 -23.38
C MET A 363 -8.88 1.67 -23.17
N ASP A 364 -9.10 0.94 -24.26
CA ASP A 364 -9.45 -0.48 -24.18
C ASP A 364 -8.22 -1.37 -23.91
N GLN A 365 -8.42 -2.68 -23.74
CA GLN A 365 -7.31 -3.61 -23.48
C GLN A 365 -6.26 -3.72 -24.61
N LEU A 366 -6.54 -3.18 -25.80
CA LEU A 366 -5.64 -3.18 -26.96
C LEU A 366 -4.89 -1.85 -27.10
N GLY A 367 -5.08 -0.92 -26.18
CA GLY A 367 -4.43 0.39 -26.22
C GLY A 367 -5.14 1.42 -27.10
N ARG A 368 -6.36 1.16 -27.57
CA ARG A 368 -7.13 2.10 -28.39
C ARG A 368 -7.89 3.08 -27.52
N ILE A 369 -7.77 4.37 -27.81
CA ILE A 369 -8.58 5.41 -27.16
C ILE A 369 -10.03 5.28 -27.65
N LEU A 370 -10.97 5.07 -26.73
CA LEU A 370 -12.40 4.90 -27.04
C LEU A 370 -13.20 6.19 -26.87
N ALA A 371 -12.84 7.01 -25.88
CA ALA A 371 -13.50 8.27 -25.59
C ALA A 371 -12.53 9.23 -24.90
N CYS A 372 -12.74 10.52 -25.16
CA CYS A 372 -12.11 11.66 -24.52
C CYS A 372 -13.21 12.69 -24.27
N SER A 373 -13.38 13.12 -23.02
CA SER A 373 -14.45 14.05 -22.60
C SER A 373 -13.93 15.09 -21.62
#